data_AF-A0A1M5IAG9-F1
#
_entry.id   AF-A0A1M5IAG9-F1
#
_cell.length_a   1.000
_cell.length_b   1.000
_cell.length_c   1.000
_cell.angle_alpha   90.00
_cell.angle_beta   90.00
_cell.angle_gamma   90.00
#
_symmetry.space_group_name_H-M   'P 1'
#
loop_
_entity.id
_entity.type
_entity.pdbx_description
1 polymer ?
#
loop_
_entity_poly.entity_id
_entity_poly.type
_entity_poly.pdbx_seq_one_letter_code
_entity_poly.pdbx_strand_id
1 'polypeptide(L)' 'MPTGLFKALDHSVQVDYDGVSIPIPRSTYEKNGYKPDFDSLPFEAEYIAAKEKLSNVPRL' A
#
# COMPACT_ATOMS: atom_id res chain seq x y z
N MET A 1 -1.94 13.26 -0.34
CA MET A 1 -1.82 12.32 0.80
C MET A 1 -1.73 10.91 0.22
N PRO A 2 -1.01 9.97 0.84
CA PRO A 2 -1.00 8.59 0.35
C PRO A 2 -2.43 8.04 0.36
N THR A 3 -2.87 7.49 -0.77
CA THR A 3 -4.20 6.90 -0.93
C THR A 3 -4.23 5.46 -0.43
N GLY A 4 -3.08 4.80 -0.38
CA GLY A 4 -2.98 3.45 0.18
C GLY A 4 -1.55 2.93 0.25
N LEU A 5 -1.41 1.73 0.81
CA LEU A 5 -0.15 1.04 1.04
C LEU A 5 -0.34 -0.43 0.67
N PHE A 6 0.62 -1.02 -0.02
CA PHE A 6 0.64 -2.44 -0.34
C PHE A 6 2.09 -2.95 -0.37
N LYS A 7 2.28 -4.25 -0.21
CA LYS A 7 3.61 -4.87 -0.32
C LYS A 7 3.84 -5.44 -1.71
N ALA A 8 5.06 -5.30 -2.19
CA ALA A 8 5.52 -5.94 -3.42
C ALA A 8 6.25 -7.26 -3.11
N LEU A 9 6.43 -8.09 -4.13
CA LEU A 9 7.08 -9.41 -4.02
C LEU A 9 8.55 -9.31 -3.59
N ASP A 10 9.18 -8.16 -3.79
CA ASP A 10 10.54 -7.84 -3.36
C ASP A 10 10.64 -7.39 -1.88
N HIS A 11 9.55 -7.55 -1.12
CA HIS A 11 9.41 -7.10 0.28
C HIS A 11 9.52 -5.58 0.48
N SER A 12 9.45 -4.79 -0.59
CA SER A 12 9.27 -3.34 -0.49
C SER A 12 7.81 -2.99 -0.23
N VAL A 13 7.55 -1.84 0.39
CA VAL A 13 6.19 -1.30 0.54
C VAL A 13 5.98 -0.21 -0.49
N GLN A 14 5.01 -0.44 -1.35
CA GLN A 14 4.54 0.48 -2.36
C GLN A 14 3.52 1.42 -1.71
N VAL A 15 3.82 2.71 -1.71
CA VAL A 15 2.89 3.74 -1.26
C VAL A 15 2.17 4.28 -2.49
N ASP A 16 0.85 4.08 -2.57
CA ASP A 16 0.01 4.61 -3.64
C ASP A 16 -0.32 6.07 -3.38
N TYR A 17 -0.12 6.91 -4.40
CA TYR A 17 -0.48 8.31 -4.47
C TYR A 17 -1.38 8.53 -5.67
N ASP A 18 -2.63 8.11 -5.55
CA ASP A 18 -3.68 8.30 -6.57
C ASP A 18 -3.28 7.77 -7.97
N GLY A 19 -2.69 6.57 -8.00
CA GLY A 19 -2.25 5.91 -9.24
C GLY A 19 -0.74 5.95 -9.48
N VAL A 20 0.02 6.68 -8.65
CA VAL A 20 1.49 6.60 -8.63
C VAL A 20 1.95 5.84 -7.40
N SER A 21 2.53 4.66 -7.59
CA SER A 21 3.13 3.88 -6.51
C SER A 21 4.63 4.18 -6.37
N ILE A 22 5.06 4.48 -5.15
CA ILE A 22 6.49 4.67 -4.82
C ILE A 22 6.96 3.50 -3.96
N PRO A 23 7.96 2.72 -4.41
CA PRO A 23 8.52 1.66 -3.61
C PRO A 23 9.41 2.26 -2.51
N ILE A 24 9.03 2.01 -1.26
CA ILE A 24 9.79 2.39 -0.09
C ILE A 24 10.38 1.12 0.55
N PRO A 25 11.72 1.01 0.62
CA PRO A 25 12.37 -0.12 1.28
C PRO A 25 12.03 -0.16 2.77
N ARG A 26 11.94 -1.37 3.33
CA ARG A 26 11.73 -1.58 4.77
C ARG A 26 12.72 -0.78 5.62
N SER A 27 13.99 -0.74 5.24
CA SER A 27 15.03 0.01 5.96
C SER A 27 14.73 1.50 6.15
N THR A 28 13.99 2.13 5.22
CA THR A 28 13.55 3.53 5.35
C THR A 28 12.53 3.70 6.46
N TYR A 29 11.59 2.76 6.59
CA TYR A 29 10.63 2.72 7.69
C TYR A 29 11.32 2.49 9.04
N GLU A 30 12.30 1.58 9.08
CA GLU A 30 13.06 1.31 10.30
C GLU A 30 13.88 2.52 10.77
N LYS A 31 14.50 3.26 9.84
CA LYS A 31 15.23 4.50 10.17
C LYS A 31 14.33 5.61 10.70
N ASN A 32 13.11 5.72 10.18
CA ASN A 32 12.15 6.74 10.61
C ASN A 32 11.38 6.36 11.89
N GLY A 33 11.59 5.16 12.43
CA GLY A 33 10.87 4.66 13.61
C GLY A 33 9.39 4.34 13.37
N TYR A 34 8.91 4.52 12.14
CA TYR A 34 7.54 4.22 11.72
C TYR A 34 7.55 2.96 10.87
N LYS A 35 6.94 1.88 11.34
CA LYS A 35 6.83 0.62 10.61
C LYS A 35 5.35 0.34 10.36
N PRO A 36 4.86 0.38 9.10
CA PRO A 36 3.55 -0.19 8.80
C PRO A 36 3.56 -1.69 9.10
N ASP A 37 2.40 -2.29 9.36
CA ASP A 37 2.30 -3.74 9.52
C ASP A 37 2.50 -4.43 8.18
N PHE A 38 3.77 -4.70 7.84
CA PHE A 38 4.15 -5.37 6.59
C PHE A 38 3.41 -6.70 6.39
N ASP A 39 3.15 -7.43 7.47
CA ASP A 39 2.39 -8.68 7.44
C ASP A 39 0.90 -8.47 7.13
N SER A 40 0.31 -7.37 7.63
CA SER A 40 -1.08 -6.99 7.34
C SER A 40 -1.26 -6.24 6.02
N LEU A 41 -0.17 -5.86 5.34
CA LEU A 41 -0.28 -5.20 4.04
C LEU A 41 -0.70 -6.18 2.95
N PRO A 42 -1.73 -5.84 2.15
CA PRO A 42 -2.13 -6.63 0.99
C PRO A 42 -1.02 -6.63 -0.06
N PHE A 43 -0.97 -7.67 -0.90
CA PHE A 43 -0.19 -7.62 -2.13
C PHE A 43 -0.83 -6.68 -3.16
N GLU A 44 -0.07 -6.28 -4.19
CA GLU A 44 -0.56 -5.41 -5.27
C GLU A 44 -1.91 -5.86 -5.85
N ALA A 45 -2.05 -7.15 -6.17
CA ALA A 45 -3.31 -7.70 -6.71
C ALA A 45 -4.49 -7.57 -5.73
N GLU A 46 -4.25 -7.83 -4.44
CA GLU A 46 -5.28 -7.69 -3.40
C GLU A 46 -5.63 -6.22 -3.15
N TYR A 47 -4.63 -5.34 -3.20
CA TYR A 47 -4.81 -3.90 -3.06
C TYR A 47 -5.65 -3.34 -4.20
N ILE A 48 -5.35 -3.70 -5.45
CA ILE A 48 -6.14 -3.30 -6.62
C ILE A 48 -7.57 -3.82 -6.49
N ALA A 49 -7.74 -5.11 -6.18
CA ALA A 49 -9.08 -5.70 -6.00
C ALA A 49 -9.87 -5.05 -4.86
N ALA A 50 -9.22 -4.69 -3.75
CA ALA A 50 -9.84 -3.96 -2.65
C ALA A 50 -10.20 -2.53 -3.04
N LYS A 51 -9.32 -1.83 -3.77
CA LYS A 51 -9.53 -0.46 -4.27
C LYS A 51 -10.68 -0.39 -5.27
N GLU A 52 -10.78 -1.37 -6.17
CA GLU A 52 -11.91 -1.50 -7.11
C GLU A 52 -13.22 -1.78 -6.37
N LYS A 53 -13.21 -2.71 -5.40
CA LYS A 53 -14.38 -2.95 -4.54
C LYS A 53 -14.81 -1.69 -3.79
N LEU A 54 -13.85 -0.95 -3.22
CA LEU A 54 -14.12 0.29 -2.48
C LEU A 54 -14.65 1.41 -3.39
N SER A 55 -14.15 1.47 -4.63
CA SER A 55 -14.59 2.46 -5.63
C SER A 55 -15.99 2.12 -6.17
N ASN A 56 -16.35 0.83 -6.21
CA ASN A 56 -17.65 0.36 -6.67
C ASN A 56 -18.70 0.30 -5.55
N VAL A 57 -18.39 0.74 -4.32
CA VAL A 57 -19.44 0.94 -3.30
C VAL A 57 -20.10 2.28 -3.60
N PRO A 58 -21.37 2.31 -4.01
CA PRO A 58 -22.06 3.58 -4.13
C PRO A 58 -22.11 4.19 -2.73
N ARG A 59 -21.59 5.41 -2.57
CA ARG A 59 -21.93 6.23 -1.40
C ARG A 59 -23.44 6.50 -1.50
N LEU A 60 -24.22 5.67 -0.81
CA LEU A 60 -25.65 5.88 -0.55
C LEU A 60 -25.83 7.09 0.37
#